data_AF-A0A645IAI5-F1
#
_entry.id   AF-A0A645IAI5-F1
#
_cell.length_a   1.000
_cell.length_b   1.000
_cell.length_c   1.000
_cell.angle_alpha   90.00
_cell.angle_beta   90.00
_cell.angle_gamma   90.00
#
_symmetry.space_group_name_H-M   'P 1'
#
loop_
_entity.id
_entity.type
_entity.pdbx_description
1 polymer ?
#
loop_
_entity_poly.entity_id
_entity_poly.type
_entity_poly.pdbx_seq_one_letter_code
_entity_poly.pdbx_strand_id
1 'polypeptide(L)'
;MPVDDPGLVLRGAMKAFLYKYIVPFYLLTCMIFILFWGIRIIPDLLMIFMNLILVVLLIFLASKKELPFSQSFSNEQGTRSIGLVLLSVLLCGSMAAAHNLLITRLSYGAALGLGISTVLTVFLWRKSFHISWDQITRDAV
;
A
#
# COMPACT_ATOMS: atom_id res chain seq x y z
N MET A 1 11.40 2.84 -28.61
CA MET A 1 11.47 1.52 -27.93
C MET A 1 10.14 1.32 -27.20
N PRO A 2 9.62 0.10 -26.99
CA PRO A 2 8.23 -0.06 -26.58
C PRO A 2 8.05 0.40 -25.12
N VAL A 3 7.14 1.38 -24.97
CA VAL A 3 6.80 2.21 -23.79
C VAL A 3 7.84 3.29 -23.43
N ASP A 4 7.48 4.56 -23.66
CA ASP A 4 8.35 5.72 -23.43
C ASP A 4 8.63 6.01 -21.93
N ASP A 5 7.75 5.53 -21.03
CA ASP A 5 7.85 5.75 -19.59
C ASP A 5 7.58 4.45 -18.80
N PRO A 6 8.58 3.89 -18.10
CA PRO A 6 8.42 2.65 -17.34
C PRO A 6 7.58 2.86 -16.08
N GLY A 7 7.49 4.11 -15.58
CA GLY A 7 6.62 4.48 -14.48
C GLY A 7 5.14 4.28 -14.80
N LEU A 8 4.74 4.44 -16.07
CA LEU A 8 3.38 4.17 -16.55
C LEU A 8 3.03 2.68 -16.47
N VAL A 9 3.96 1.79 -16.85
CA VAL A 9 3.78 0.32 -16.76
C VAL A 9 3.63 -0.10 -15.30
N LEU A 10 4.52 0.37 -14.44
CA LEU A 10 4.55 0.01 -13.03
C LEU A 10 3.33 0.56 -12.27
N ARG A 11 2.87 1.76 -12.63
CA ARG A 11 1.61 2.34 -12.14
C ARG A 11 0.39 1.54 -12.59
N GLY A 12 0.38 1.09 -13.85
CA GLY A 12 -0.66 0.24 -14.38
C GLY A 12 -0.72 -1.10 -13.64
N ALA A 13 0.43 -1.75 -13.46
CA ALA A 13 0.56 -3.00 -12.71
C ALA A 13 0.09 -2.85 -11.26
N MET A 14 0.51 -1.79 -10.57
CA MET A 14 0.08 -1.54 -9.19
C MET A 14 -1.44 -1.33 -9.08
N LYS A 15 -2.03 -0.54 -9.98
CA LYS A 15 -3.50 -0.36 -10.00
C LYS A 15 -4.22 -1.69 -10.28
N ALA A 16 -3.74 -2.45 -11.25
CA ALA A 16 -4.32 -3.75 -11.57
C ALA A 16 -4.24 -4.71 -10.36
N PHE A 17 -3.13 -4.71 -9.63
CA PHE A 17 -2.98 -5.47 -8.40
C PHE A 17 -4.00 -5.05 -7.33
N LEU A 18 -4.14 -3.74 -7.08
CA LEU A 18 -5.12 -3.22 -6.13
C LEU A 18 -6.55 -3.62 -6.50
N TYR A 19 -6.97 -3.40 -7.75
CA TYR A 19 -8.34 -3.68 -8.17
C TYR A 19 -8.66 -5.16 -8.27
N LYS A 20 -7.70 -6.00 -8.67
CA LYS A 20 -7.93 -7.43 -8.90
C LYS A 20 -7.80 -8.27 -7.64
N TYR A 21 -6.92 -7.89 -6.71
CA TYR A 21 -6.63 -8.70 -5.51
C TYR A 21 -7.05 -8.02 -4.22
N ILE A 22 -6.69 -6.74 -4.02
CA ILE A 22 -6.94 -6.05 -2.74
C ILE A 22 -8.42 -5.69 -2.58
N VAL A 23 -9.01 -5.03 -3.58
CA VAL A 23 -10.40 -4.54 -3.51
C VAL A 23 -11.42 -5.69 -3.29
N PRO A 24 -11.39 -6.81 -4.04
CA PRO A 24 -12.39 -7.87 -3.87
C PRO A 24 -12.30 -8.53 -2.49
N PHE A 25 -11.07 -8.79 -2.03
CA PHE A 25 -10.84 -9.36 -0.70
C PHE A 25 -11.30 -8.41 0.41
N TYR A 26 -10.96 -7.12 0.28
CA TYR A 26 -11.35 -6.10 1.24
C TYR A 26 -12.87 -5.91 1.30
N LEU A 27 -13.57 -5.92 0.16
CA LEU A 27 -15.03 -5.83 0.13
C LEU A 27 -15.70 -7.01 0.84
N LEU A 28 -15.15 -8.22 0.70
CA LEU A 28 -15.64 -9.39 1.43
C LEU A 28 -15.48 -9.17 2.94
N THR A 29 -14.31 -8.69 3.38
CA THR A 29 -14.09 -8.32 4.78
C THR A 29 -15.07 -7.24 5.24
N CYS A 30 -15.34 -6.21 4.42
CA CYS A 30 -16.31 -5.17 4.73
C CYS A 30 -17.69 -5.72 5.00
N MET A 31 -18.16 -6.63 4.13
CA MET A 31 -19.47 -7.25 4.25
C MET A 31 -19.63 -7.98 5.59
N ILE A 32 -18.61 -8.72 6.01
CA ILE A 32 -18.61 -9.41 7.31
C ILE A 32 -18.70 -8.39 8.45
N PHE A 33 -17.82 -7.38 8.48
CA PHE A 33 -17.82 -6.39 9.57
C PHE A 33 -19.13 -5.60 9.66
N ILE A 34 -19.69 -5.18 8.52
CA ILE A 34 -20.97 -4.46 8.47
C ILE A 34 -22.13 -5.33 8.98
N LEU A 35 -22.09 -6.65 8.74
CA LEU A 35 -23.10 -7.58 9.24
C LEU A 35 -23.08 -7.66 10.78
N PHE A 36 -21.90 -7.63 11.40
CA PHE A 36 -21.76 -7.72 12.87
C PHE A 36 -21.96 -6.39 13.61
N TRP A 37 -21.42 -5.29 13.10
CA TRP A 37 -21.43 -3.98 13.79
C TRP A 37 -22.31 -2.91 13.12
N GLY A 38 -22.96 -3.25 11.99
CA GLY A 38 -23.85 -2.36 11.26
C GLY A 38 -23.13 -1.34 10.37
N ILE A 39 -23.86 -0.31 9.93
CA ILE A 39 -23.40 0.72 8.98
C ILE A 39 -22.49 1.76 9.67
N ARG A 40 -22.53 1.84 11.00
CA ARG A 40 -21.83 2.87 11.79
C ARG A 40 -20.31 2.81 11.68
N ILE A 41 -19.76 1.63 11.38
CA ILE A 41 -18.31 1.39 11.24
C ILE A 41 -17.75 1.76 9.87
N ILE A 42 -18.59 2.16 8.90
CA ILE A 42 -18.13 2.51 7.54
C ILE A 42 -16.97 3.52 7.54
N PRO A 43 -16.97 4.60 8.36
CA PRO A 43 -15.84 5.53 8.42
C PRO A 43 -14.53 4.85 8.85
N ASP A 44 -14.61 3.93 9.80
CA ASP A 44 -13.45 3.16 10.29
C ASP A 44 -12.94 2.19 9.22
N LEU A 45 -13.84 1.54 8.47
CA LEU A 45 -13.45 0.71 7.33
C LEU A 45 -12.71 1.54 6.28
N LEU A 46 -13.27 2.68 5.89
CA LEU A 46 -12.62 3.54 4.90
C LEU A 46 -11.22 3.97 5.35
N MET A 47 -11.04 4.26 6.65
CA MET A 47 -9.73 4.56 7.22
C MET A 47 -8.76 3.37 7.12
N ILE A 48 -9.21 2.16 7.47
CA ILE A 48 -8.41 0.93 7.36
C ILE A 48 -7.99 0.69 5.90
N PHE A 49 -8.90 0.90 4.95
CA PHE A 49 -8.60 0.75 3.53
C PHE A 49 -7.52 1.73 3.05
N MET A 50 -7.58 2.99 3.48
CA MET A 50 -6.54 3.98 3.14
C MET A 50 -5.18 3.60 3.73
N ASN A 51 -5.14 3.13 4.98
CA ASN A 51 -3.91 2.63 5.59
C ASN A 51 -3.36 1.40 4.87
N LEU A 52 -4.23 0.51 4.41
CA LEU A 52 -3.83 -0.65 3.61
C LEU A 52 -3.13 -0.23 2.32
N ILE A 53 -3.70 0.73 1.57
CA ILE A 53 -3.07 1.27 0.36
C ILE A 53 -1.73 1.93 0.69
N LEU A 54 -1.66 2.70 1.78
CA LEU A 54 -0.43 3.36 2.22
C LEU A 54 0.70 2.36 2.52
N VAL A 55 0.39 1.29 3.25
CA VAL A 55 1.35 0.23 3.57
C VAL A 55 1.82 -0.46 2.29
N VAL A 56 0.90 -0.78 1.36
CA VAL A 56 1.26 -1.37 0.05
C VAL A 56 2.21 -0.45 -0.73
N LEU A 57 1.97 0.86 -0.73
CA LEU A 57 2.87 1.84 -1.37
C LEU A 57 4.23 1.93 -0.70
N LEU A 58 4.29 1.86 0.62
CA LEU A 58 5.55 1.89 1.37
C LEU A 58 6.39 0.64 1.12
N ILE A 59 5.76 -0.54 1.15
CA ILE A 59 6.42 -1.81 0.82
C ILE A 59 6.93 -1.77 -0.62
N PHE A 60 6.13 -1.26 -1.54
CA PHE A 60 6.52 -1.11 -2.93
C PHE A 60 7.71 -0.16 -3.11
N LEU A 61 7.75 0.95 -2.37
CA LEU A 61 8.88 1.89 -2.42
C LEU A 61 10.16 1.30 -1.80
N ALA A 62 10.02 0.44 -0.79
CA ALA A 62 11.13 -0.30 -0.19
C ALA A 62 11.55 -1.54 -1.00
N SER A 63 10.72 -1.98 -1.93
CA SER A 63 11.01 -3.08 -2.84
C SER A 63 11.88 -2.59 -4.00
N LYS A 64 12.67 -3.50 -4.60
CA LYS A 64 13.41 -3.17 -5.81
C LYS A 64 12.44 -2.87 -6.96
N LYS A 65 12.74 -1.83 -7.73
CA LYS A 65 11.92 -1.38 -8.87
C LYS A 65 12.25 -2.24 -10.09
N GLU A 66 11.72 -3.45 -10.09
CA GLU A 66 11.93 -4.41 -11.17
C GLU A 66 10.65 -4.60 -11.99
N LEU A 67 10.82 -4.84 -13.29
CA LEU A 67 9.68 -5.07 -14.17
C LEU A 67 9.11 -6.47 -13.90
N PRO A 68 7.79 -6.60 -13.67
CA PRO A 68 7.15 -7.84 -13.20
C PRO A 68 7.28 -9.04 -14.16
N PHE A 69 7.68 -8.81 -15.42
CA PHE A 69 7.86 -9.85 -16.45
C PHE A 69 9.33 -10.00 -16.90
N SER A 70 10.28 -9.34 -16.23
CA SER A 70 11.70 -9.38 -16.60
C SER A 70 12.52 -10.36 -15.76
N GLN A 71 11.95 -10.96 -14.70
CA GLN A 71 12.67 -11.84 -13.79
C GLN A 71 12.33 -13.32 -14.00
N SER A 72 13.34 -14.18 -13.85
CA SER A 72 13.14 -15.63 -13.77
C SER A 72 12.54 -15.98 -12.39
N PHE A 73 11.55 -16.88 -12.35
CA PHE A 73 10.89 -17.31 -11.11
C PHE A 73 11.81 -18.05 -10.11
N SER A 74 13.11 -18.09 -10.36
CA SER A 74 14.10 -18.84 -9.62
C SER A 74 14.88 -17.93 -8.67
N ASN A 75 14.69 -18.16 -7.36
CA ASN A 75 15.71 -17.99 -6.31
C ASN A 75 15.73 -16.74 -5.39
N GLU A 76 14.70 -15.89 -5.33
CA GLU A 76 14.68 -14.74 -4.36
C GLU A 76 13.89 -14.99 -3.05
N GLN A 77 13.50 -16.23 -2.74
CA GLN A 77 12.41 -16.50 -1.80
C GLN A 77 12.74 -16.50 -0.30
N GLY A 78 14.02 -16.58 0.10
CA GLY A 78 14.39 -16.83 1.51
C GLY A 78 14.47 -15.59 2.39
N THR A 79 15.58 -14.85 2.31
CA THR A 79 15.93 -13.82 3.30
C THR A 79 15.26 -12.46 3.04
N ARG A 80 15.06 -12.09 1.77
CA ARG A 80 14.48 -10.79 1.39
C ARG A 80 12.98 -10.73 1.69
N SER A 81 12.27 -11.83 1.47
CA SER A 81 10.85 -11.97 1.79
C SER A 81 10.58 -11.71 3.29
N ILE A 82 11.43 -12.27 4.16
CA ILE A 82 11.32 -12.07 5.62
C ILE A 82 11.53 -10.59 6.00
N GLY A 83 12.51 -9.91 5.39
CA GLY A 83 12.76 -8.48 5.65
C GLY A 83 11.56 -7.60 5.28
N LEU A 84 10.91 -7.86 4.15
CA LEU A 84 9.69 -7.15 3.72
C LEU A 84 8.49 -7.46 4.64
N VAL A 85 8.37 -8.70 5.13
CA VAL A 85 7.34 -9.07 6.12
C VAL A 85 7.57 -8.38 7.46
N LEU A 86 8.81 -8.32 7.96
CA LEU A 86 9.11 -7.59 9.19
C LEU A 86 8.84 -6.09 9.03
N LEU A 87 9.19 -5.52 7.87
CA LEU A 87 8.87 -4.14 7.55
C LEU A 87 7.36 -3.90 7.54
N SER A 88 6.58 -4.80 6.93
CA SER A 88 5.12 -4.65 6.88
C SER A 88 4.49 -4.74 8.27
N VAL A 89 4.98 -5.63 9.14
CA VAL A 89 4.53 -5.72 10.55
C VAL A 89 4.88 -4.44 11.32
N LEU A 90 6.09 -3.91 11.16
CA LEU A 90 6.50 -2.65 11.80
C LEU A 90 5.65 -1.47 11.32
N LEU A 91 5.40 -1.37 10.02
CA LEU A 91 4.55 -0.33 9.44
C LEU A 91 3.13 -0.44 9.96
N CYS A 92 2.52 -1.63 9.93
CA CYS A 92 1.19 -1.87 10.49
C CYS A 92 1.11 -1.53 11.98
N GLY A 93 2.11 -1.93 12.77
CA GLY A 93 2.20 -1.61 14.19
C GLY A 93 2.28 -0.10 14.44
N SER A 94 3.09 0.61 13.65
CA SER A 94 3.19 2.08 13.76
C SER A 94 1.88 2.79 13.39
N MET A 95 1.16 2.31 12.38
CA MET A 95 -0.14 2.84 11.98
C MET A 95 -1.20 2.60 13.04
N ALA A 96 -1.20 1.41 13.67
CA ALA A 96 -2.12 1.08 14.76
C ALA A 96 -1.85 1.94 16.00
N ALA A 97 -0.58 2.15 16.36
CA ALA A 97 -0.18 3.03 17.45
C ALA A 97 -0.62 4.48 17.19
N ALA A 98 -0.40 4.99 15.97
CA ALA A 98 -0.84 6.32 15.56
C ALA A 98 -2.37 6.46 15.64
N HIS A 99 -3.12 5.51 15.07
CA HIS A 99 -4.59 5.50 15.12
C HIS A 99 -5.12 5.53 16.56
N ASN A 100 -4.57 4.69 17.44
CA ASN A 100 -4.98 4.64 18.85
C ASN A 100 -4.69 5.97 19.57
N LEU A 101 -3.51 6.56 19.35
CA LEU A 101 -3.17 7.85 19.93
C LEU A 101 -4.11 8.97 19.43
N LEU A 102 -4.43 9.00 18.14
CA LEU A 102 -5.33 9.99 17.55
C LEU A 102 -6.76 9.88 18.10
N ILE A 103 -7.29 8.67 18.23
CA ILE A 103 -8.67 8.45 18.70
C ILE A 103 -8.81 8.69 20.22
N THR A 104 -7.81 8.28 21.01
CA THR A 104 -7.87 8.46 22.47
C THR A 104 -7.70 9.91 22.91
N ARG A 105 -6.96 10.71 22.14
CA ARG A 105 -6.65 12.11 22.50
C ARG A 105 -7.57 13.13 21.86
N LEU A 106 -8.18 12.83 20.70
CA LEU A 106 -9.04 13.76 19.97
C LEU A 106 -10.40 13.15 19.67
N SER A 107 -11.48 13.89 20.01
CA SER A 107 -12.85 13.47 19.69
C SER A 107 -13.14 13.34 18.19
N TYR A 108 -12.35 14.03 17.34
CA TYR A 108 -12.39 13.93 15.87
C TYR A 108 -11.24 13.08 15.30
N GLY A 109 -10.59 12.25 16.12
CA GLY A 109 -9.38 11.50 15.76
C GLY A 109 -9.54 10.59 14.54
N ALA A 110 -10.71 9.97 14.36
CA ALA A 110 -11.00 9.12 13.21
C ALA A 110 -11.04 9.91 11.88
N ALA A 111 -11.72 11.07 11.88
CA ALA A 111 -11.81 11.93 10.70
C ALA A 111 -10.44 12.55 10.34
N LEU A 112 -9.68 12.99 11.34
CA LEU A 112 -8.32 13.50 11.15
C LEU A 112 -7.37 12.40 10.66
N GLY A 113 -7.44 11.21 11.24
CA GLY A 113 -6.65 10.05 10.80
C GLY A 113 -6.91 9.71 9.34
N LEU A 114 -8.18 9.68 8.94
CA LEU A 114 -8.56 9.44 7.54
C LEU A 114 -8.00 10.51 6.60
N GLY A 115 -8.10 11.79 6.98
CA GLY A 115 -7.54 12.89 6.22
C GLY A 115 -6.02 12.78 6.05
N ILE A 116 -5.29 12.53 7.14
CA ILE A 116 -3.83 12.38 7.14
C ILE A 116 -3.40 11.20 6.27
N SER A 117 -4.02 10.03 6.44
CA SER A 117 -3.72 8.84 5.63
C SER A 117 -4.00 9.05 4.15
N THR A 118 -5.06 9.80 3.81
CA THR A 118 -5.38 10.13 2.41
C THR A 118 -4.31 11.05 1.81
N VAL A 119 -3.91 12.11 2.52
CA VAL A 119 -2.87 13.05 2.06
C VAL A 119 -1.54 12.34 1.86
N LEU A 120 -1.12 11.52 2.83
CA LEU A 120 0.08 10.69 2.74
C LEU A 120 0.02 9.77 1.52
N THR A 121 -1.09 9.05 1.34
CA THR A 121 -1.28 8.13 0.21
C THR A 121 -1.15 8.86 -1.13
N VAL A 122 -1.79 10.02 -1.30
CA VAL A 122 -1.68 10.82 -2.55
C VAL A 122 -0.25 11.30 -2.78
N PHE A 123 0.43 11.76 -1.73
CA PHE A 123 1.81 12.22 -1.80
C PHE A 123 2.77 11.08 -2.19
N LEU A 124 2.68 9.94 -1.48
CA LEU A 124 3.48 8.76 -1.78
C LEU A 124 3.18 8.21 -3.17
N TRP A 125 1.93 8.21 -3.60
CA TRP A 125 1.57 7.80 -4.97
C TRP A 125 2.30 8.66 -6.00
N ARG A 126 2.30 10.00 -5.85
CA ARG A 126 3.01 10.89 -6.76
C ARG A 126 4.52 10.62 -6.77
N LYS A 127 5.11 10.32 -5.61
CA LYS A 127 6.55 10.05 -5.49
C LYS A 127 6.94 8.67 -6.05
N SER A 128 6.15 7.64 -5.77
CA SER A 128 6.46 6.25 -6.16
C SER A 128 6.42 6.01 -7.67
N PHE A 129 5.68 6.82 -8.44
CA PHE A 129 5.57 6.65 -9.89
C PHE A 129 6.35 7.68 -10.71
N HIS A 130 7.15 8.53 -10.05
CA HIS A 130 8.12 9.39 -10.73
C HIS A 130 9.44 8.62 -10.89
N ILE A 131 9.44 7.58 -11.73
CA ILE A 131 10.59 6.69 -11.95
C ILE A 131 11.05 6.83 -13.40
N SER A 132 12.30 7.23 -13.59
CA SER A 132 12.97 7.25 -14.89
C SER A 132 13.73 5.95 -15.14
N TRP A 133 13.96 5.60 -16.40
CA TRP A 133 14.69 4.39 -16.84
C TRP A 133 16.04 4.19 -16.14
N ASP A 134 16.76 5.28 -15.83
CA ASP A 134 18.06 5.26 -15.13
C ASP A 134 18.01 4.57 -13.75
N GLN A 135 16.90 4.73 -13.02
CA GLN A 135 16.73 4.11 -11.71
C GLN A 135 16.49 2.60 -11.81
N ILE A 136 15.82 2.15 -12.87
CA ILE A 136 15.51 0.74 -13.09
C ILE A 136 16.77 -0.01 -13.51
N THR A 137 17.62 0.59 -14.34
CA THR A 137 18.90 0.01 -14.76
C THR A 137 19.93 -0.04 -13.64
N ARG A 138 19.93 0.92 -12.70
CA ARG A 138 20.83 0.89 -11.53
C ARG A 138 20.50 -0.19 -10.51
N ASP A 139 19.23 -0.54 -10.36
CA ASP A 139 18.78 -1.57 -9.40
C ASP A 139 18.87 -3.00 -9.96
N ALA A 140 19.05 -3.13 -11.29
CA ALA A 140 19.17 -4.38 -12.04
C ALA A 140 20.60 -4.92 -12.18
N VAL A 141 21.62 -4.14 -11.80
CA VAL A 141 23.04 -4.55 -11.68
C VAL A 141 23.37 -4.85 -10.22
#